data_AF-A0A4U0TUR6-F1
#
_entry.id   AF-A0A4U0TUR6-F1
#
_cell.length_a   1.000
_cell.length_b   1.000
_cell.length_c   1.000
_cell.angle_alpha   90.00
_cell.angle_beta   90.00
_cell.angle_gamma   90.00
#
_symmetry.space_group_name_H-M   'P 1'
#
loop_
_entity.id
_entity.type
_entity.pdbx_description
1 polymer ?
#
loop_
_entity_poly.entity_id
_entity_poly.type
_entity_poly.pdbx_seq_one_letter_code
_entity_poly.pdbx_strand_id
1 'polypeptide(L)'
;MIFEGVNDIGTADRTTPNQTLTGDSIILAYEQMITRAHSKGISFFGATITPPGAPNTTIQSYGTPEGLPTRSSVNEWIRTLGAFDAVVDFHKVVKNPEDPDMLNPRYNSGDFGYPNEADYHAMARTFPLDVLEEYGRGVSTFM
;
A
#
# COMPACT_ATOMS: atom_id res chain seq x y z
N MET A 1 4.28 -11.15 -0.24
CA MET A 1 3.98 -9.74 0.09
C MET A 1 2.90 -9.24 -0.85
N ILE A 2 2.00 -8.39 -0.39
CA ILE A 2 1.07 -7.62 -1.23
C ILE A 2 1.45 -6.14 -1.19
N PHE A 3 1.57 -5.54 -2.37
CA PHE A 3 1.82 -4.11 -2.56
C PHE A 3 0.98 -3.61 -3.73
N GLU A 4 -0.34 -3.64 -3.54
CA GLU A 4 -1.35 -3.34 -4.56
C GLU A 4 -2.48 -2.53 -3.91
N GLY A 5 -3.38 -1.96 -4.71
CA GLY A 5 -4.56 -1.23 -4.22
C GLY A 5 -4.68 0.20 -4.78
N VAL A 6 -3.59 0.75 -5.31
CA VAL A 6 -3.62 2.11 -5.91
C VAL A 6 -4.54 2.18 -7.13
N ASN A 7 -4.56 1.11 -7.95
CA ASN A 7 -5.41 1.02 -9.13
C ASN A 7 -6.88 0.85 -8.75
N ASP A 8 -7.18 0.03 -7.74
CA ASP A 8 -8.53 -0.19 -7.22
C ASP A 8 -9.17 1.14 -6.77
N ILE A 9 -8.41 1.94 -6.01
CA ILE A 9 -8.84 3.25 -5.51
C ILE A 9 -8.92 4.27 -6.66
N GLY A 10 -7.88 4.31 -7.52
CA GLY A 10 -7.75 5.30 -8.58
C GLY A 10 -8.75 5.15 -9.72
N THR A 11 -9.24 3.94 -9.96
CA THR A 11 -10.23 3.64 -11.00
C THR A 11 -11.67 3.56 -10.50
N ALA A 12 -11.88 3.54 -9.18
CA ALA A 12 -13.20 3.58 -8.59
C ALA A 12 -13.93 4.90 -8.87
N ASP A 13 -15.26 4.82 -8.92
CA ASP A 13 -16.11 5.99 -9.04
C ASP A 13 -15.80 7.02 -7.95
N ARG A 14 -15.75 8.30 -8.35
CA ARG A 14 -15.36 9.44 -7.50
C ARG A 14 -16.51 9.91 -6.61
N THR A 15 -17.11 8.98 -5.88
CA THR A 15 -18.11 9.26 -4.85
C THR A 15 -17.65 8.66 -3.54
N THR A 16 -17.89 9.35 -2.43
CA THR A 16 -17.54 8.85 -1.10
C THR A 16 -18.09 7.45 -0.83
N PRO A 17 -19.36 7.11 -1.16
CA PRO A 17 -19.87 5.75 -0.94
C PRO A 17 -19.10 4.68 -1.73
N ASN A 18 -18.80 4.90 -3.01
CA ASN A 18 -18.06 3.92 -3.80
C ASN A 18 -16.61 3.80 -3.33
N GLN A 19 -15.98 4.91 -2.92
CA GLN A 19 -14.64 4.90 -2.35
C GLN A 19 -14.56 4.17 -1.01
N THR A 20 -15.58 4.29 -0.14
CA THR A 20 -15.69 3.47 1.08
C THR A 20 -15.81 1.99 0.74
N LEU A 21 -16.73 1.62 -0.18
CA LEU A 21 -16.93 0.24 -0.61
C LEU A 21 -15.65 -0.37 -1.22
N THR A 22 -14.91 0.41 -2.01
CA THR A 22 -13.62 -0.01 -2.57
C THR A 22 -12.60 -0.27 -1.46
N GLY A 23 -12.47 0.64 -0.48
CA GLY A 23 -11.57 0.43 0.66
C GLY A 23 -11.88 -0.84 1.44
N ASP A 24 -13.16 -1.06 1.76
CA ASP A 24 -13.63 -2.25 2.46
C ASP A 24 -13.36 -3.53 1.63
N SER A 25 -13.54 -3.47 0.32
CA SER A 25 -13.30 -4.59 -0.60
C SER A 25 -11.82 -4.95 -0.69
N ILE A 26 -10.94 -3.95 -0.72
CA ILE A 26 -9.48 -4.15 -0.71
C ILE A 26 -9.06 -4.86 0.59
N ILE A 27 -9.54 -4.37 1.74
CA ILE A 27 -9.26 -4.96 3.05
C ILE A 27 -9.72 -6.42 3.09
N LEU A 28 -10.96 -6.70 2.69
CA LEU A 28 -11.49 -8.05 2.65
C LEU A 28 -10.69 -8.97 1.71
N ALA A 29 -10.22 -8.45 0.57
CA ALA A 29 -9.38 -9.19 -0.34
C ALA A 29 -8.02 -9.55 0.29
N TYR A 30 -7.40 -8.62 1.01
CA TYR A 30 -6.17 -8.90 1.75
C TYR A 30 -6.38 -9.98 2.82
N GLU A 31 -7.43 -9.90 3.62
CA GLU A 31 -7.77 -10.92 4.62
C GLU A 31 -7.94 -12.31 4.00
N GLN A 32 -8.59 -12.39 2.84
CA GLN A 32 -8.72 -13.65 2.10
C GLN A 32 -7.38 -14.18 1.60
N MET A 33 -6.50 -13.31 1.10
CA MET A 33 -5.16 -13.70 0.64
C MET A 33 -4.31 -14.21 1.81
N ILE A 34 -4.32 -13.51 2.94
CA ILE A 34 -3.63 -13.89 4.17
C ILE A 34 -4.13 -15.27 4.62
N THR A 35 -5.44 -15.46 4.77
CA THR A 35 -6.04 -16.74 5.15
C THR A 35 -5.60 -17.88 4.24
N ARG A 36 -5.61 -17.67 2.92
CA ARG A 36 -5.20 -18.67 1.94
C ARG A 36 -3.71 -18.98 2.03
N ALA A 37 -2.85 -17.99 2.25
CA ALA A 37 -1.42 -18.18 2.43
C ALA A 37 -1.13 -18.97 3.72
N HIS A 38 -1.73 -18.56 4.83
CA HIS A 38 -1.58 -19.19 6.14
C HIS A 38 -2.09 -20.64 6.14
N SER A 39 -3.17 -20.97 5.43
CA SER A 39 -3.64 -22.35 5.26
C SER A 39 -2.62 -23.30 4.61
N LYS A 40 -1.61 -22.73 3.93
CA LYS A 40 -0.50 -23.44 3.29
C LYS A 40 0.82 -23.27 4.05
N GLY A 41 0.78 -22.69 5.25
CA GLY A 41 1.96 -22.37 6.05
C GLY A 41 2.85 -21.29 5.44
N ILE A 42 2.34 -20.48 4.51
CA ILE A 42 3.11 -19.43 3.84
C ILE A 42 2.92 -18.12 4.58
N SER A 43 4.02 -17.47 4.97
CA SER A 43 3.98 -16.11 5.53
C SER A 43 3.55 -15.08 4.48
N PHE A 44 2.83 -14.05 4.92
CA PHE A 44 2.24 -13.04 4.06
C PHE A 44 2.52 -11.64 4.61
N PHE A 45 3.37 -10.90 3.90
CA PHE A 45 3.72 -9.52 4.26
C PHE A 45 2.81 -8.50 3.57
N GLY A 46 2.56 -7.37 4.22
CA GLY A 46 1.85 -6.23 3.65
C GLY A 46 2.78 -5.07 3.36
N ALA A 47 2.46 -4.26 2.36
CA ALA A 47 3.13 -2.98 2.14
C ALA A 47 2.10 -1.86 1.96
N THR A 48 2.38 -0.70 2.55
CA THR A 48 1.47 0.46 2.46
C THR A 48 1.45 1.04 1.05
N ILE A 49 0.26 1.40 0.56
CA ILE A 49 0.00 2.01 -0.74
C ILE A 49 0.66 3.40 -0.78
N THR A 50 1.49 3.63 -1.80
CA THR A 50 2.22 4.89 -2.00
C THR A 50 1.27 6.04 -2.37
N PRO A 51 1.72 7.30 -2.23
CA PRO A 51 0.87 8.45 -2.53
C PRO A 51 0.56 8.55 -4.05
N PRO A 52 -0.71 8.68 -4.46
CA PRO A 52 -1.10 8.90 -5.85
C PRO A 52 -1.34 10.38 -6.20
N GLY A 53 -1.07 11.30 -5.26
CA GLY A 53 -1.40 12.72 -5.39
C GLY A 53 -0.49 13.45 -6.38
N ALA A 54 -1.08 14.44 -7.04
CA ALA A 54 -0.42 15.33 -7.99
C ALA A 54 -0.99 16.74 -7.87
N PRO A 55 -0.33 17.77 -8.44
CA PRO A 55 -0.82 19.15 -8.40
C PRO A 55 -2.24 19.32 -8.94
N ASN A 56 -2.67 18.44 -9.85
CA ASN A 56 -4.05 18.31 -10.27
C ASN A 56 -4.31 16.94 -10.91
N THR A 57 -5.60 16.60 -11.08
CA THR A 57 -6.06 15.32 -11.60
C THR A 57 -5.87 15.12 -13.11
N THR A 58 -5.41 16.14 -13.84
CA THR A 58 -5.05 16.02 -15.27
C THR A 58 -3.66 15.41 -15.44
N ILE A 59 -2.76 15.65 -14.47
CA ILE A 59 -1.41 15.07 -14.47
C ILE A 59 -1.47 13.61 -13.98
N GLN A 60 -2.22 13.37 -12.91
CA GLN A 60 -2.44 12.03 -12.35
C GLN A 60 -3.88 11.88 -11.89
N SER A 61 -4.63 10.96 -12.50
CA SER A 61 -6.08 10.86 -12.30
C SER A 61 -6.48 10.18 -10.99
N TYR A 62 -5.53 9.52 -10.31
CA TYR A 62 -5.78 8.70 -9.12
C TYR A 62 -5.81 9.50 -7.80
N GLY A 63 -5.17 10.66 -7.74
CA GLY A 63 -5.14 11.54 -6.56
C GLY A 63 -6.42 12.36 -6.38
N THR A 64 -7.58 11.71 -6.25
CA THR A 64 -8.87 12.40 -6.09
C THR A 64 -9.15 12.76 -4.64
N PRO A 65 -9.91 13.84 -4.35
CA PRO A 65 -10.32 14.18 -3.00
C PRO A 65 -11.06 13.05 -2.27
N GLU A 66 -11.81 12.22 -3.00
CA GLU A 66 -12.54 11.09 -2.44
C GLU A 66 -11.66 9.84 -2.24
N GLY A 67 -10.64 9.63 -3.07
CA GLY A 67 -9.77 8.45 -3.01
C GLY A 67 -8.61 8.56 -2.02
N LEU A 68 -8.07 9.77 -1.78
CA LEU A 68 -6.98 9.99 -0.81
C LEU A 68 -7.36 9.54 0.62
N PRO A 69 -8.56 9.85 1.15
CA PRO A 69 -9.03 9.30 2.42
C PRO A 69 -9.10 7.77 2.43
N THR A 70 -9.62 7.15 1.36
CA THR A 70 -9.69 5.68 1.24
C THR A 70 -8.31 5.05 1.30
N ARG A 71 -7.34 5.56 0.55
CA ARG A 71 -5.94 5.10 0.60
C ARG A 71 -5.36 5.22 2.00
N SER A 72 -5.62 6.34 2.68
CA SER A 72 -5.17 6.55 4.06
C SER A 72 -5.77 5.51 5.01
N SER A 73 -7.07 5.24 4.91
CA SER A 73 -7.78 4.25 5.73
C SER A 73 -7.26 2.82 5.51
N VAL A 74 -7.05 2.42 4.25
CA VAL A 74 -6.46 1.12 3.91
C VAL A 74 -5.05 1.00 4.48
N ASN A 75 -4.23 2.05 4.37
CA ASN A 75 -2.89 2.04 4.96
C ASN A 75 -2.89 1.99 6.48
N GLU A 76 -3.85 2.62 7.14
CA GLU A 76 -4.00 2.50 8.58
C GLU A 76 -4.37 1.07 8.99
N TRP A 77 -5.27 0.43 8.25
CA TRP A 77 -5.61 -0.98 8.45
C TRP A 77 -4.39 -1.89 8.28
N ILE A 78 -3.59 -1.67 7.22
CA ILE A 78 -2.35 -2.41 6.97
C ILE A 78 -1.41 -2.32 8.17
N ARG A 79 -1.34 -1.18 8.86
CA ARG A 79 -0.41 -0.96 10.00
C ARG A 79 -0.89 -1.54 11.33
N THR A 80 -2.20 -1.62 11.57
CA THR A 80 -2.73 -1.70 12.95
C THR A 80 -3.30 -3.05 13.36
N LEU A 81 -3.87 -3.82 12.43
CA LEU A 81 -4.62 -5.02 12.82
C LEU A 81 -3.79 -6.29 13.03
N GLY A 82 -2.48 -6.24 12.78
CA GLY A 82 -1.62 -7.43 12.89
C GLY A 82 -2.01 -8.56 11.94
N ALA A 83 -2.76 -8.25 10.87
CA ALA A 83 -3.22 -9.23 9.90
C ALA A 83 -2.06 -9.82 9.08
N PHE A 84 -1.04 -9.01 8.80
CA PHE A 84 0.18 -9.44 8.12
C PHE A 84 1.22 -9.90 9.12
N ASP A 85 2.03 -10.88 8.71
CA ASP A 85 3.18 -11.35 9.49
C ASP A 85 4.26 -10.27 9.63
N ALA A 86 4.42 -9.45 8.60
CA ALA A 86 5.27 -8.25 8.64
C ALA A 86 4.71 -7.17 7.71
N VAL A 87 4.98 -5.91 8.04
CA VAL A 87 4.53 -4.75 7.26
C VAL A 87 5.73 -3.88 6.86
N VAL A 88 5.79 -3.51 5.58
CA VAL A 88 6.78 -2.55 5.06
C VAL A 88 6.07 -1.26 4.69
N ASP A 89 6.36 -0.17 5.41
CA ASP A 89 5.67 1.11 5.21
C ASP A 89 6.29 1.93 4.06
N PHE A 90 6.07 1.50 2.81
CA PHE A 90 6.56 2.24 1.64
C PHE A 90 5.98 3.65 1.53
N HIS A 91 4.72 3.87 1.92
CA HIS A 91 4.17 5.23 2.01
C HIS A 91 5.07 6.17 2.85
N LYS A 92 5.56 5.71 4.01
CA LYS A 92 6.47 6.50 4.85
C LYS A 92 7.82 6.77 4.19
N VAL A 93 8.32 5.85 3.36
CA VAL A 93 9.61 5.99 2.66
C VAL A 93 9.55 7.09 1.60
N VAL A 94 8.43 7.14 0.86
CA VAL A 94 8.38 7.84 -0.43
C VAL A 94 7.58 9.14 -0.40
N LYS A 95 6.77 9.36 0.64
CA LYS A 95 5.92 10.54 0.74
C LYS A 95 6.72 11.85 0.78
N ASN A 96 6.13 12.91 0.26
CA ASN A 96 6.60 14.26 0.49
C ASN A 96 6.36 14.62 1.98
N PRO A 97 7.37 15.11 2.72
CA PRO A 97 7.20 15.53 4.12
C PRO A 97 6.24 16.72 4.29
N GLU A 98 6.07 17.55 3.27
CA GLU A 98 5.18 18.72 3.29
C GLU A 98 3.75 18.37 2.88
N ASP A 99 3.59 17.34 2.03
CA ASP A 99 2.29 16.83 1.59
C ASP A 99 2.33 15.30 1.51
N PRO A 100 1.86 14.59 2.56
CA PRO A 100 1.89 13.13 2.62
C PRO A 100 1.14 12.41 1.49
N ASP A 101 0.27 13.10 0.76
CA ASP A 101 -0.49 12.52 -0.35
C ASP A 101 0.24 12.65 -1.70
N MET A 102 1.38 13.36 -1.74
CA MET A 102 2.27 13.41 -2.90
C MET A 102 3.56 12.61 -2.70
N LEU A 103 4.13 12.13 -3.81
CA LEU A 103 5.50 11.63 -3.81
C LEU A 103 6.49 12.76 -3.47
N ASN A 104 7.53 12.42 -2.71
CA ASN A 104 8.67 13.32 -2.53
C ASN A 104 9.22 13.70 -3.92
N PRO A 105 9.51 14.98 -4.21
CA PRO A 105 10.07 15.40 -5.49
C PRO A 105 11.31 14.62 -5.92
N ARG A 106 12.11 14.11 -4.97
CA ARG A 106 13.26 13.24 -5.23
C ARG A 106 12.88 11.92 -5.90
N TYR A 107 11.69 11.40 -5.63
CA TYR A 107 11.18 10.09 -6.07
C TYR A 107 10.18 10.20 -7.23
N ASN A 108 9.76 11.40 -7.58
CA ASN A 108 8.83 11.65 -8.67
C ASN A 108 9.52 11.50 -10.04
N SER A 109 8.94 10.72 -10.95
CA SER A 109 9.39 10.55 -12.34
C SER A 109 8.90 11.67 -13.27
N GLY A 110 7.92 12.46 -12.83
CA GLY A 110 7.28 13.54 -13.58
C GLY A 110 5.76 13.37 -13.73
N ASP A 111 5.23 12.15 -13.56
CA ASP A 111 3.79 11.84 -13.67
C ASP A 111 3.08 11.71 -12.32
N PHE A 112 3.81 11.87 -11.21
CA PHE A 112 3.33 11.87 -9.82
C PHE A 112 2.63 10.57 -9.34
N GLY A 113 2.44 9.59 -10.21
CA GLY A 113 1.82 8.30 -9.87
C GLY A 113 2.77 7.12 -9.95
N TYR A 114 3.85 7.24 -10.72
CA TYR A 114 4.86 6.20 -10.87
C TYR A 114 6.21 6.69 -10.34
N PRO A 115 6.86 5.88 -9.48
CA PRO A 115 8.14 6.28 -8.95
C PRO A 115 9.28 6.23 -9.97
N ASN A 116 10.31 7.03 -9.71
CA ASN A 116 11.57 6.95 -10.46
C ASN A 116 12.51 5.87 -9.89
N GLU A 117 13.66 5.66 -10.53
CA GLU A 117 14.65 4.66 -10.09
C GLU A 117 15.09 4.85 -8.63
N ALA A 118 15.27 6.12 -8.20
CA ALA A 118 15.72 6.42 -6.84
C ALA A 118 14.71 5.96 -5.79
N ASP A 119 13.43 5.91 -6.13
CA ASP A 119 12.40 5.37 -5.25
C ASP A 119 12.51 3.86 -5.06
N TYR A 120 12.62 3.11 -6.16
CA TYR A 120 12.76 1.66 -6.09
C TYR A 120 13.99 1.27 -5.25
N HIS A 121 15.10 2.01 -5.38
CA HIS A 121 16.25 1.82 -4.52
C HIS A 121 15.99 2.20 -3.05
N ALA A 122 15.18 3.24 -2.78
CA ALA A 122 14.81 3.63 -1.42
C ALA A 122 13.93 2.57 -0.76
N MET A 123 12.87 2.14 -1.43
CA MET A 123 11.98 1.05 -0.98
C MET A 123 12.75 -0.25 -0.76
N ALA A 124 13.61 -0.65 -1.70
CA ALA A 124 14.41 -1.87 -1.56
C ALA A 124 15.36 -1.80 -0.34
N ARG A 125 15.98 -0.63 -0.09
CA ARG A 125 16.86 -0.43 1.09
C ARG A 125 16.12 -0.42 2.42
N THR A 126 14.83 -0.07 2.44
CA THR A 126 14.01 -0.08 3.66
C THR A 126 13.44 -1.46 3.98
N PHE A 127 13.43 -2.39 3.02
CA PHE A 127 12.90 -3.73 3.28
C PHE A 127 13.69 -4.42 4.41
N PRO A 128 13.04 -4.80 5.51
CA PRO A 128 13.70 -5.42 6.66
C PRO A 128 14.05 -6.88 6.32
N LEU A 129 15.34 -7.20 6.16
CA LEU A 129 15.77 -8.54 5.70
C LEU A 129 15.61 -9.63 6.79
N ASP A 130 15.63 -9.24 8.05
CA ASP A 130 15.42 -10.11 9.22
C ASP A 130 14.05 -10.80 9.20
N VAL A 131 13.02 -10.19 8.63
CA VAL A 131 11.69 -10.82 8.48
C VAL A 131 11.74 -12.06 7.57
N LEU A 132 12.72 -12.13 6.64
CA LEU A 132 12.90 -13.31 5.79
C LEU A 132 13.52 -14.48 6.57
N GLU A 133 14.35 -14.17 7.57
CA GLU A 133 14.90 -15.18 8.47
C GLU A 133 13.84 -15.65 9.47
N GLU A 134 13.14 -14.71 10.09
CA GLU A 134 12.07 -14.97 11.07
C GLU A 134 10.96 -15.85 10.48
N TYR A 135 10.46 -15.48 9.31
CA TYR A 135 9.37 -16.20 8.63
C TYR A 135 9.84 -17.16 7.54
N GLY A 136 11.14 -17.45 7.46
CA GLY A 136 11.73 -18.30 6.41
C GLY A 136 11.26 -19.76 6.46
N ARG A 137 10.69 -20.18 7.60
CA ARG A 137 10.06 -21.50 7.78
C ARG A 137 8.55 -21.49 7.62
N GLY A 138 7.97 -20.35 7.24
CA GLY A 138 6.53 -20.17 7.15
C GLY A 138 5.87 -19.84 8.50
N VAL A 139 4.56 -19.98 8.53
CA VAL A 139 3.72 -19.72 9.73
C VAL A 139 2.96 -20.97 10.16
N SER A 140 2.52 -21.00 11.41
CA SER A 140 1.67 -22.08 11.91
C SER A 140 0.37 -22.15 11.11
N THR A 141 -0.01 -23.35 10.71
CA THR A 141 -1.28 -23.61 9.99
C THR A 141 -2.50 -23.71 10.91
N PHE A 142 -2.30 -23.56 12.22
CA PHE A 142 -3.37 -23.60 13.21
C PHE A 142 -3.60 -22.18 13.77
N MET A 143 -4.66 -21.53 13.29
CA MET A 143 -5.30 -20.39 13.91
C MET A 143 -6.80 -20.68 14.01
#